data_AF-A0A0M9ZVU8-F1
#
_entry.id   AF-A0A0M9ZVU8-F1
#
_cell.length_a   1.000
_cell.length_b   1.000
_cell.length_c   1.000
_cell.angle_alpha   90.00
_cell.angle_beta   90.00
_cell.angle_gamma   90.00
#
_symmetry.space_group_name_H-M   'P 1'
#
loop_
_entity.id
_entity.type
_entity.pdbx_description
1 polymer ?
#
loop_
_entity_poly.entity_id
_entity_poly.type
_entity_poly.pdbx_seq_one_letter_code
_entity_poly.pdbx_strand_id
1 'polypeptide(L)'
;MPVILSTAELSAADRAERWHAAVTNTFIPLGVDLLEEEPSPGDIISERLGVLRISRVQAGPQTVTRSRHLITGDDQEFIILTLQERGTAMKEQDGRQCVIRPGQFSLSDSSRAFRKTLHERFAFTSFHFPREVLSVRPEDLRSLTATTFSGSEGSSAVLAQYFAGLARVAGDVDDAVGRQLAVTALDLLALLIDERGGRLSGPPSTTTAATLVRVKDHIMRNLGDPDLSPRTIAAVHFMSVRYLHKIFEQEGTTVAGWIRAQRLERCRRDLLHPRALETGVAVIARRWGFVSAAHFSRAFRDAYGMTPREWLVHGLSDARRPGTDMAA
;
A
#
# COMPACT_ATOMS: atom_id res chain seq x y z
N MET A 1 -18.30 8.78 0.71
CA MET A 1 -19.63 8.21 1.04
C MET A 1 -19.61 6.72 0.75
N PRO A 2 -20.19 5.88 1.63
CA PRO A 2 -20.30 4.45 1.41
C PRO A 2 -21.20 4.16 0.21
N VAL A 3 -20.82 3.16 -0.60
CA VAL A 3 -21.74 2.58 -1.58
C VAL A 3 -22.58 1.54 -0.85
N ILE A 4 -23.88 1.80 -0.74
CA ILE A 4 -24.84 0.89 -0.10
C ILE A 4 -25.67 0.25 -1.21
N LEU A 5 -25.65 -1.07 -1.28
CA LEU A 5 -26.49 -1.87 -2.16
C LEU A 5 -27.32 -2.80 -1.29
N SER A 6 -28.64 -2.69 -1.38
CA SER A 6 -29.59 -3.58 -0.70
C SER A 6 -30.55 -4.19 -1.72
N THR A 7 -30.91 -5.45 -1.52
CA THR A 7 -31.93 -6.14 -2.32
C THR A 7 -33.22 -6.41 -1.53
N ALA A 8 -33.35 -5.85 -0.33
CA ALA A 8 -34.49 -6.11 0.56
C ALA A 8 -35.85 -5.73 -0.03
N GLU A 9 -35.92 -4.59 -0.73
CA GLU A 9 -37.15 -4.07 -1.34
C GLU A 9 -37.54 -4.74 -2.66
N LEU A 10 -36.70 -5.66 -3.17
CA LEU A 10 -36.92 -6.33 -4.44
C LEU A 10 -37.69 -7.64 -4.29
N SER A 11 -38.37 -8.05 -5.37
CA SER A 11 -38.96 -9.39 -5.49
C SER A 11 -37.88 -10.48 -5.49
N ALA A 12 -38.24 -11.72 -5.18
CA ALA A 12 -37.28 -12.83 -5.17
C ALA A 12 -36.56 -13.02 -6.52
N ALA A 13 -37.27 -12.87 -7.64
CA ALA A 13 -36.69 -12.98 -8.98
C ALA A 13 -35.68 -11.84 -9.25
N ASP A 14 -36.05 -10.60 -8.93
CA ASP A 14 -35.18 -9.43 -9.14
C ASP A 14 -33.96 -9.43 -8.22
N ARG A 15 -34.07 -10.02 -7.02
CA ARG A 15 -32.95 -10.18 -6.08
C ARG A 15 -31.81 -10.96 -6.72
N ALA A 16 -32.10 -12.03 -7.45
CA ALA A 16 -31.05 -12.88 -8.03
C ALA A 16 -30.17 -12.10 -9.02
N GLU A 17 -30.80 -11.44 -9.99
CA GLU A 17 -30.10 -10.65 -11.00
C GLU A 17 -29.37 -9.47 -10.37
N ARG A 18 -30.06 -8.72 -9.49
CA ARG A 18 -29.48 -7.54 -8.84
C ARG A 18 -28.30 -7.90 -7.94
N TRP A 19 -28.38 -9.03 -7.24
CA TRP A 19 -27.34 -9.48 -6.33
C TRP A 19 -26.06 -9.87 -7.07
N HIS A 20 -26.17 -10.62 -8.17
CA HIS A 20 -25.01 -10.97 -9.01
C HIS A 20 -24.30 -9.71 -9.52
N ALA A 21 -25.06 -8.74 -10.03
CA ALA A 21 -24.52 -7.45 -10.49
C ALA A 21 -23.86 -6.66 -9.33
N ALA A 22 -24.48 -6.64 -8.15
CA ALA A 22 -23.94 -5.96 -6.97
C ALA A 22 -22.60 -6.55 -6.51
N VAL A 23 -22.49 -7.87 -6.47
CA VAL A 23 -21.25 -8.59 -6.11
C VAL A 23 -20.15 -8.29 -7.13
N THR A 24 -20.45 -8.42 -8.43
CA THR A 24 -19.46 -8.17 -9.50
C THR A 24 -18.98 -6.72 -9.51
N ASN A 25 -19.89 -5.75 -9.45
CA ASN A 25 -19.55 -4.32 -9.49
C ASN A 25 -18.85 -3.85 -8.22
N THR A 26 -19.15 -4.46 -7.07
CA THR A 26 -18.49 -4.09 -5.82
C THR A 26 -17.11 -4.69 -5.71
N PHE A 27 -16.89 -5.91 -6.20
CA PHE A 27 -15.67 -6.71 -5.95
C PHE A 27 -14.71 -6.74 -7.14
N ILE A 28 -14.87 -7.76 -7.96
CA ILE A 28 -14.15 -8.12 -9.17
C ILE A 28 -15.14 -8.99 -9.96
N PRO A 29 -14.90 -9.31 -11.24
CA PRO A 29 -15.74 -10.26 -11.96
C PRO A 29 -15.81 -11.61 -11.22
N LEU A 30 -17.00 -11.92 -10.68
CA LEU A 30 -17.29 -13.12 -9.89
C LEU A 30 -18.59 -13.73 -10.41
N GLY A 31 -18.61 -15.05 -10.60
CA GLY A 31 -19.86 -15.79 -10.76
C GLY A 31 -20.52 -15.98 -9.40
N VAL A 32 -21.84 -15.89 -9.36
CA VAL A 32 -22.65 -16.12 -8.16
C VAL A 32 -23.76 -17.10 -8.50
N ASP A 33 -23.75 -18.26 -7.84
CA ASP A 33 -24.80 -19.26 -7.91
C ASP A 33 -25.56 -19.24 -6.58
N LEU A 34 -26.81 -18.81 -6.57
CA LEU A 34 -27.66 -18.82 -5.39
C LEU A 34 -28.12 -20.25 -5.08
N LEU A 35 -28.09 -20.64 -3.81
CA LEU A 35 -28.50 -21.98 -3.36
C LEU A 35 -29.94 -22.00 -2.83
N GLU A 36 -30.66 -20.89 -2.97
CA GLU A 36 -32.06 -20.72 -2.58
C GLU A 36 -32.93 -20.60 -3.84
N GLU A 37 -34.09 -21.27 -3.85
CA GLU A 37 -35.11 -21.07 -4.89
C GLU A 37 -35.73 -19.67 -4.80
N GLU A 38 -35.93 -19.17 -3.58
CA GLU A 38 -36.36 -17.81 -3.28
C GLU A 38 -35.24 -17.05 -2.55
N PRO A 39 -34.46 -16.22 -3.25
CA PRO A 39 -33.31 -15.54 -2.66
C PRO A 39 -33.66 -14.65 -1.46
N SER A 40 -32.94 -14.88 -0.38
CA SER A 40 -32.90 -13.99 0.77
C SER A 40 -32.42 -12.58 0.38
N PRO A 41 -32.89 -11.53 1.08
CA PRO A 41 -32.29 -10.21 0.98
C PRO A 41 -30.78 -10.25 1.26
N GLY A 42 -30.03 -9.46 0.51
CA GLY A 42 -28.60 -9.25 0.71
C GLY A 42 -28.25 -7.77 0.71
N ASP A 43 -27.22 -7.44 1.49
CA ASP A 43 -26.69 -6.08 1.61
C ASP A 43 -25.17 -6.08 1.43
N ILE A 44 -24.68 -5.05 0.74
CA ILE A 44 -23.27 -4.73 0.61
C ILE A 44 -23.09 -3.26 0.98
N ILE A 45 -22.24 -2.99 1.96
CA ILE A 45 -21.78 -1.65 2.30
C ILE A 45 -20.28 -1.60 2.02
N SER A 46 -19.88 -0.78 1.04
CA SER A 46 -18.50 -0.68 0.59
C SER A 46 -17.91 0.72 0.80
N GLU A 47 -16.71 0.76 1.35
CA GLU A 47 -15.98 1.97 1.73
C GLU A 47 -14.53 1.86 1.24
N ARG A 48 -13.89 3.02 1.01
CA ARG A 48 -12.47 3.11 0.67
C ARG A 48 -11.72 3.83 1.75
N LEU A 49 -10.59 3.27 2.14
CA LEU A 49 -9.67 3.80 3.12
C LEU A 49 -8.25 3.69 2.55
N GLY A 50 -7.76 4.78 1.95
CA GLY A 50 -6.54 4.77 1.15
C GLY A 50 -6.64 3.77 -0.02
N VAL A 51 -5.69 2.83 -0.07
CA VAL A 51 -5.66 1.75 -1.08
C VAL A 51 -6.56 0.56 -0.73
N LEU A 52 -7.13 0.55 0.49
CA LEU A 52 -7.96 -0.54 0.97
C LEU A 52 -9.42 -0.29 0.61
N ARG A 53 -10.07 -1.30 0.05
CA ARG A 53 -11.52 -1.34 -0.07
C ARG A 53 -12.06 -2.32 0.95
N ILE A 54 -12.96 -1.83 1.78
CA ILE A 54 -13.58 -2.55 2.88
C ILE A 54 -15.03 -2.76 2.51
N SER A 55 -15.52 -3.98 2.59
CA SER A 55 -16.91 -4.28 2.23
C SER A 55 -17.54 -5.23 3.23
N ARG A 56 -18.60 -4.76 3.87
CA ARG A 56 -19.44 -5.58 4.74
C ARG A 56 -20.52 -6.22 3.90
N VAL A 57 -20.69 -7.53 4.02
CA VAL A 57 -21.58 -8.31 3.18
C VAL A 57 -22.44 -9.20 4.05
N GLN A 58 -23.75 -9.18 3.82
CA GLN A 58 -24.68 -10.18 4.32
C GLN A 58 -25.59 -10.66 3.20
N ALA A 59 -25.86 -11.96 3.13
CA ALA A 59 -26.84 -12.53 2.21
C ALA A 59 -27.22 -13.97 2.61
N GLY A 60 -28.05 -14.60 1.79
CA GLY A 60 -28.40 -16.02 1.88
C GLY A 60 -27.35 -16.97 1.28
N PRO A 61 -27.57 -18.28 1.41
CA PRO A 61 -26.74 -19.34 0.84
C PRO A 61 -26.38 -19.13 -0.64
N GLN A 62 -25.09 -19.23 -0.96
CA GLN A 62 -24.58 -19.04 -2.32
C GLN A 62 -23.19 -19.65 -2.52
N THR A 63 -22.85 -19.88 -3.78
CA THR A 63 -21.49 -20.16 -4.22
C THR A 63 -20.96 -18.99 -5.04
N VAL A 64 -19.78 -18.50 -4.67
CA VAL A 64 -19.08 -17.43 -5.39
C VAL A 64 -17.85 -18.04 -6.05
N THR A 65 -17.69 -17.81 -7.36
CA THR A 65 -16.62 -18.40 -8.17
C THR A 65 -15.84 -17.33 -8.92
N ARG A 66 -14.52 -17.33 -8.74
CA ARG A 66 -13.57 -16.65 -9.62
C ARG A 66 -13.03 -17.68 -10.60
N SER A 67 -13.55 -17.74 -11.82
CA SER A 67 -13.15 -18.72 -12.84
C SER A 67 -11.99 -18.19 -13.70
N ARG A 68 -11.29 -19.08 -14.42
CA ARG A 68 -10.23 -18.67 -15.35
C ARG A 68 -10.74 -17.73 -16.45
N HIS A 69 -11.94 -17.99 -16.97
CA HIS A 69 -12.56 -17.14 -17.98
C HIS A 69 -12.81 -15.72 -17.45
N LEU A 70 -13.24 -15.58 -16.19
CA LEU A 70 -13.44 -14.26 -15.59
C LEU A 70 -12.11 -13.54 -15.32
N ILE A 71 -11.01 -14.28 -15.16
CA ILE A 71 -9.65 -13.74 -14.96
C ILE A 71 -9.09 -13.20 -16.28
N THR A 72 -9.29 -13.91 -17.38
CA THR A 72 -8.85 -13.49 -18.71
C THR A 72 -9.65 -12.27 -19.17
N GLY A 73 -9.13 -11.07 -18.92
CA GLY A 73 -9.76 -9.80 -19.30
C GLY A 73 -9.92 -8.80 -18.15
N ASP A 74 -9.52 -9.19 -16.93
CA ASP A 74 -9.46 -8.31 -15.76
C ASP A 74 -8.00 -7.95 -15.48
N ASP A 75 -7.70 -6.64 -15.42
CA ASP A 75 -6.35 -6.13 -15.14
C ASP A 75 -6.10 -5.93 -13.63
N GLN A 76 -7.13 -6.14 -12.79
CA GLN A 76 -7.04 -5.88 -11.36
C GLN A 76 -6.76 -7.15 -10.55
N GLU A 77 -5.55 -7.21 -10.00
CA GLU A 77 -5.15 -8.26 -9.08
C GLU A 77 -5.24 -7.77 -7.63
N PHE A 78 -6.04 -8.46 -6.82
CA PHE A 78 -6.25 -8.18 -5.42
C PHE A 78 -5.90 -9.40 -4.59
N ILE A 79 -5.36 -9.14 -3.42
CA ILE A 79 -5.43 -10.10 -2.32
C ILE A 79 -6.64 -9.72 -1.47
N ILE A 80 -7.39 -10.75 -1.08
CA ILE A 80 -8.68 -10.64 -0.42
C ILE A 80 -8.58 -11.29 0.94
N LEU A 81 -8.65 -10.49 2.01
CA LEU A 81 -8.88 -11.03 3.35
C LEU A 81 -10.38 -11.05 3.60
N THR A 82 -10.92 -12.18 4.07
CA THR A 82 -12.33 -12.28 4.47
C THR A 82 -12.44 -12.72 5.91
N LEU A 83 -12.96 -11.83 6.77
CA LEU A 83 -13.24 -12.07 8.18
C LEU A 83 -14.72 -12.46 8.34
N GLN A 84 -14.97 -13.67 8.81
CA GLN A 84 -16.32 -14.23 8.93
C GLN A 84 -16.97 -13.79 10.25
N GLU A 85 -18.20 -13.29 10.20
CA GLU A 85 -18.93 -12.77 11.37
C GLU A 85 -20.13 -13.65 11.73
N ARG A 86 -20.82 -14.18 10.72
CA ARG A 86 -21.95 -15.11 10.88
C ARG A 86 -21.93 -16.18 9.79
N GLY A 87 -22.33 -17.38 10.15
CA GLY A 87 -22.36 -18.52 9.23
C GLY A 87 -20.97 -19.04 8.88
N THR A 88 -20.95 -20.15 8.15
CA THR A 88 -19.75 -20.91 7.82
C THR A 88 -19.48 -20.88 6.33
N ALA A 89 -18.24 -20.57 5.95
CA ALA A 89 -17.80 -20.61 4.57
C ALA A 89 -16.85 -21.79 4.33
N MET A 90 -17.04 -22.48 3.21
CA MET A 90 -16.04 -23.36 2.63
C MET A 90 -15.31 -22.60 1.52
N LYS A 91 -13.98 -22.67 1.49
CA LYS A 91 -13.19 -21.97 0.49
C LYS A 91 -12.17 -22.89 -0.16
N GLU A 92 -12.00 -22.73 -1.46
CA GLU A 92 -11.13 -23.54 -2.29
C GLU A 92 -10.23 -22.67 -3.16
N GLN A 93 -8.91 -22.95 -3.14
CA GLN A 93 -7.94 -22.30 -4.02
C GLN A 93 -6.67 -23.16 -4.16
N ASP A 94 -6.16 -23.32 -5.39
CA ASP A 94 -5.01 -24.19 -5.71
C ASP A 94 -5.13 -25.64 -5.19
N GLY A 95 -6.32 -26.23 -5.26
CA GLY A 95 -6.56 -27.59 -4.78
C GLY A 95 -6.52 -27.74 -3.25
N ARG A 96 -6.41 -26.65 -2.50
CA ARG A 96 -6.60 -26.62 -1.04
C ARG A 96 -8.01 -26.16 -0.71
N GLN A 97 -8.52 -26.67 0.40
CA GLN A 97 -9.84 -26.35 0.91
C GLN A 97 -9.75 -26.02 2.40
N CYS A 98 -10.48 -24.99 2.85
CA CYS A 98 -10.59 -24.66 4.27
C CYS A 98 -12.01 -24.24 4.66
N VAL A 99 -12.32 -24.45 5.95
CA VAL A 99 -13.56 -24.01 6.59
C VAL A 99 -13.28 -22.76 7.41
N ILE A 100 -14.10 -21.72 7.22
CA ILE A 100 -14.00 -20.44 7.92
C ILE A 100 -15.28 -20.26 8.75
N ARG A 101 -15.12 -20.24 10.07
CA ARG A 101 -16.21 -20.02 11.04
C ARG A 101 -16.21 -18.58 11.56
N PRO A 102 -17.28 -18.13 12.23
CA PRO A 102 -17.32 -16.82 12.88
C PRO A 102 -16.07 -16.54 13.73
N GLY A 103 -15.51 -15.34 13.60
CA GLY A 103 -14.26 -14.92 14.23
C GLY A 103 -12.99 -15.41 13.53
N GLN A 104 -13.09 -16.21 12.48
CA GLN A 104 -11.94 -16.67 11.69
C GLN A 104 -11.85 -15.90 10.37
N PHE A 105 -10.67 -15.93 9.75
CA PHE A 105 -10.46 -15.35 8.43
C PHE A 105 -9.64 -16.23 7.50
N SER A 106 -9.64 -15.87 6.22
CA SER A 106 -8.86 -16.53 5.17
C SER A 106 -8.42 -15.52 4.10
N LEU A 107 -7.32 -15.83 3.41
CA LEU A 107 -6.79 -15.06 2.28
C LEU A 107 -7.16 -15.70 0.95
N SER A 108 -7.61 -14.91 -0.03
CA SER A 108 -7.71 -15.30 -1.45
C SER A 108 -6.76 -14.46 -2.27
N ASP A 109 -6.38 -15.00 -3.41
CA ASP A 109 -5.66 -14.27 -4.45
C ASP A 109 -6.52 -14.23 -5.72
N SER A 110 -6.91 -13.03 -6.16
CA SER A 110 -7.90 -12.89 -7.24
C SER A 110 -7.35 -13.08 -8.65
N SER A 111 -6.02 -13.10 -8.81
CA SER A 111 -5.38 -13.42 -10.10
C SER A 111 -5.44 -14.91 -10.42
N ARG A 112 -5.96 -15.72 -9.50
CA ARG A 112 -6.06 -17.18 -9.63
C ARG A 112 -7.47 -17.64 -9.29
N ALA A 113 -7.86 -18.76 -9.89
CA ALA A 113 -9.21 -19.27 -9.70
C ALA A 113 -9.44 -19.69 -8.24
N PHE A 114 -10.59 -19.31 -7.69
CA PHE A 114 -11.03 -19.70 -6.35
C PHE A 114 -12.55 -19.89 -6.32
N ARG A 115 -13.02 -20.67 -5.34
CA ARG A 115 -14.44 -20.88 -5.05
C ARG A 115 -14.69 -20.64 -3.56
N LYS A 116 -15.81 -20.02 -3.22
CA LYS A 116 -16.29 -19.87 -1.85
C LYS A 116 -17.76 -20.27 -1.78
N THR A 117 -18.09 -21.25 -0.96
CA THR A 117 -19.45 -21.75 -0.78
C THR A 117 -19.94 -21.43 0.63
N LEU A 118 -21.13 -20.84 0.74
CA LEU A 118 -21.81 -20.55 2.00
C LEU A 118 -23.17 -21.26 1.95
N HIS A 119 -23.37 -22.25 2.81
CA HIS A 119 -24.59 -23.09 2.82
C HIS A 119 -25.71 -22.52 3.69
N GLU A 120 -25.41 -21.47 4.44
CA GLU A 120 -26.33 -20.80 5.36
C GLU A 120 -26.28 -19.29 5.16
N ARG A 121 -27.25 -18.57 5.73
CA ARG A 121 -27.20 -17.11 5.79
C ARG A 121 -25.92 -16.67 6.49
N PHE A 122 -25.23 -15.72 5.89
CA PHE A 122 -23.90 -15.34 6.35
C PHE A 122 -23.78 -13.85 6.58
N ALA A 123 -22.70 -13.46 7.27
CA ALA A 123 -22.17 -12.11 7.30
C ALA A 123 -20.64 -12.19 7.34
N PHE A 124 -19.97 -11.34 6.57
CA PHE A 124 -18.52 -11.20 6.62
C PHE A 124 -18.10 -9.78 6.25
N THR A 125 -16.90 -9.40 6.67
CA THR A 125 -16.20 -8.24 6.13
C THR A 125 -15.06 -8.70 5.22
N SER A 126 -15.01 -8.19 3.99
CA SER A 126 -13.91 -8.39 3.06
C SER A 126 -13.06 -7.15 2.92
N PHE A 127 -11.75 -7.37 2.78
CA PHE A 127 -10.74 -6.35 2.63
C PHE A 127 -9.95 -6.65 1.36
N HIS A 128 -10.02 -5.74 0.40
CA HIS A 128 -9.33 -5.84 -0.89
C HIS A 128 -8.21 -4.83 -0.96
N PHE A 129 -7.01 -5.31 -1.24
CA PHE A 129 -5.83 -4.48 -1.46
C PHE A 129 -5.14 -4.94 -2.75
N PRO A 130 -4.61 -4.01 -3.56
CA PRO A 130 -3.88 -4.36 -4.77
C PRO A 130 -2.76 -5.36 -4.45
N ARG A 131 -2.62 -6.40 -5.26
CA ARG A 131 -1.60 -7.43 -5.04
C ARG A 131 -0.19 -6.81 -4.98
N GLU A 132 0.07 -5.84 -5.86
CA GLU A 132 1.37 -5.17 -5.98
C GLU A 132 1.82 -4.38 -4.74
N VAL A 133 0.89 -3.95 -3.88
CA VAL A 133 1.26 -3.21 -2.66
C VAL A 133 1.70 -4.15 -1.54
N LEU A 134 1.40 -5.45 -1.64
CA LEU A 134 1.79 -6.44 -0.66
C LEU A 134 3.19 -6.97 -0.98
N SER A 135 4.17 -6.50 -0.22
CA SER A 135 5.58 -6.80 -0.48
C SER A 135 6.06 -8.12 0.15
N VAL A 136 5.38 -9.22 -0.14
CA VAL A 136 5.70 -10.58 0.34
C VAL A 136 6.17 -11.46 -0.81
N ARG A 137 6.84 -12.60 -0.50
CA ARG A 137 7.20 -13.50 -1.59
C ARG A 137 5.97 -14.25 -2.12
N PRO A 138 5.83 -14.40 -3.46
CA PRO A 138 4.66 -15.04 -4.04
C PRO A 138 4.40 -16.47 -3.53
N GLU A 139 5.45 -17.23 -3.19
CA GLU A 139 5.33 -18.60 -2.69
C GLU A 139 4.72 -18.69 -1.29
N ASP A 140 5.03 -17.75 -0.37
CA ASP A 140 4.44 -17.75 0.98
C ASP A 140 2.97 -17.33 0.91
N LEU A 141 2.69 -16.27 0.16
CA LEU A 141 1.33 -15.83 -0.06
C LEU A 141 0.49 -16.96 -0.67
N ARG A 142 1.05 -17.66 -1.66
CA ARG A 142 0.40 -18.81 -2.29
C ARG A 142 0.11 -19.91 -1.28
N SER A 143 1.06 -20.29 -0.43
CA SER A 143 0.88 -21.36 0.56
C SER A 143 -0.16 -21.03 1.64
N LEU A 144 -0.51 -19.76 1.79
CA LEU A 144 -1.46 -19.26 2.80
C LEU A 144 -2.86 -18.90 2.28
N THR A 145 -3.07 -18.87 0.97
CA THR A 145 -4.44 -18.71 0.41
C THR A 145 -5.31 -19.92 0.76
N ALA A 146 -6.62 -19.79 0.92
CA ALA A 146 -7.50 -20.93 1.29
C ALA A 146 -6.98 -21.78 2.48
N THR A 147 -6.33 -21.13 3.46
CA THR A 147 -6.12 -21.66 4.81
C THR A 147 -6.99 -20.87 5.80
N THR A 148 -7.16 -21.40 7.01
CA THR A 148 -7.95 -20.77 8.07
C THR A 148 -7.03 -20.19 9.14
N PHE A 149 -7.27 -18.93 9.49
CA PHE A 149 -6.58 -18.25 10.58
C PHE A 149 -7.53 -18.02 11.75
N SER A 150 -7.05 -18.31 12.95
CA SER A 150 -7.77 -18.04 14.20
C SER A 150 -7.77 -16.54 14.48
N GLY A 151 -8.95 -15.94 14.70
CA GLY A 151 -9.03 -14.55 15.14
C GLY A 151 -8.92 -14.35 16.65
N SER A 152 -8.71 -15.43 17.41
CA SER A 152 -8.57 -15.38 18.88
C SER A 152 -7.24 -15.89 19.41
N GLU A 153 -6.39 -16.46 18.56
CA GLU A 153 -5.10 -17.05 18.95
C GLU A 153 -3.92 -16.50 18.15
N GLY A 154 -2.78 -16.37 18.83
CA GLY A 154 -1.50 -15.99 18.22
C GLY A 154 -1.52 -14.62 17.52
N SER A 155 -0.58 -14.43 16.61
CA SER A 155 -0.45 -13.22 15.78
C SER A 155 -1.66 -12.97 14.89
N SER A 156 -2.37 -14.02 14.47
CA SER A 156 -3.60 -13.91 13.68
C SER A 156 -4.73 -13.22 14.43
N ALA A 157 -4.77 -13.31 15.77
CA ALA A 157 -5.76 -12.59 16.58
C ALA A 157 -5.58 -11.07 16.50
N VAL A 158 -4.33 -10.59 16.57
CA VAL A 158 -4.00 -9.16 16.47
C VAL A 158 -4.44 -8.63 15.12
N LEU A 159 -4.19 -9.39 14.05
CA LEU A 159 -4.61 -9.02 12.71
C LEU A 159 -6.15 -8.96 12.62
N ALA A 160 -6.86 -10.00 13.07
CA ALA A 160 -8.32 -10.02 13.04
C ALA A 160 -8.93 -8.83 13.79
N GLN A 161 -8.42 -8.51 14.99
CA GLN A 161 -8.86 -7.36 15.78
C GLN A 161 -8.60 -6.03 15.08
N TYR A 162 -7.41 -5.88 14.48
CA TYR A 162 -7.06 -4.66 13.75
C TYR A 162 -7.98 -4.44 12.55
N PHE A 163 -8.19 -5.46 11.72
CA PHE A 163 -9.08 -5.38 10.56
C PHE A 163 -10.54 -5.16 10.96
N ALA A 164 -11.03 -5.83 12.01
CA ALA A 164 -12.37 -5.57 12.56
C ALA A 164 -12.53 -4.12 13.08
N GLY A 165 -11.50 -3.59 13.75
CA GLY A 165 -11.44 -2.19 14.17
C GLY A 165 -11.46 -1.24 12.98
N LEU A 166 -10.68 -1.53 11.95
CA LEU A 166 -10.59 -0.73 10.73
C LEU A 166 -11.92 -0.66 10.00
N ALA A 167 -12.64 -1.79 9.92
CA ALA A 167 -13.98 -1.79 9.35
C ALA A 167 -14.89 -0.81 10.08
N ARG A 168 -14.96 -0.87 11.42
CA ARG A 168 -15.83 0.00 12.23
C ARG A 168 -15.61 1.49 12.01
N VAL A 169 -14.37 1.93 11.76
CA VAL A 169 -14.03 3.36 11.63
C VAL A 169 -13.94 3.85 10.19
N ALA A 170 -14.12 2.96 9.20
CA ALA A 170 -13.84 3.25 7.79
C ALA A 170 -14.59 4.46 7.22
N GLY A 171 -15.79 4.75 7.72
CA GLY A 171 -16.61 5.89 7.30
C GLY A 171 -16.37 7.20 8.07
N ASP A 172 -15.63 7.13 9.18
CA ASP A 172 -15.57 8.22 10.18
C ASP A 172 -14.16 8.82 10.35
N VAL A 173 -13.17 8.33 9.60
CA VAL A 173 -11.78 8.77 9.71
C VAL A 173 -11.38 9.68 8.54
N ASP A 174 -10.58 10.70 8.85
CA ASP A 174 -9.99 11.58 7.83
C ASP A 174 -9.10 10.79 6.86
N ASP A 175 -9.08 11.20 5.59
CA ASP A 175 -8.34 10.53 4.52
C ASP A 175 -6.84 10.32 4.83
N ALA A 176 -6.21 11.28 5.51
CA ALA A 176 -4.80 11.20 5.88
C ALA A 176 -4.54 10.11 6.93
N VAL A 177 -5.43 10.01 7.93
CA VAL A 177 -5.39 8.98 8.97
C VAL A 177 -5.72 7.63 8.36
N GLY A 178 -6.77 7.57 7.53
CA GLY A 178 -7.16 6.37 6.79
C GLY A 178 -5.99 5.79 5.98
N ARG A 179 -5.26 6.60 5.21
CA ARG A 179 -4.09 6.11 4.47
C ARG A 179 -3.04 5.44 5.37
N GLN A 180 -2.77 5.98 6.56
CA GLN A 180 -1.82 5.38 7.50
C GLN A 180 -2.35 4.06 8.07
N LEU A 181 -3.64 4.02 8.43
CA LEU A 181 -4.28 2.81 8.94
C LEU A 181 -4.26 1.67 7.90
N ALA A 182 -4.45 1.96 6.61
CA ALA A 182 -4.31 0.98 5.53
C ALA A 182 -2.87 0.46 5.40
N VAL A 183 -1.87 1.34 5.50
CA VAL A 183 -0.46 0.93 5.47
C VAL A 183 -0.15 -0.01 6.64
N THR A 184 -0.59 0.31 7.85
CA THR A 184 -0.43 -0.57 9.02
C THR A 184 -1.16 -1.91 8.82
N ALA A 185 -2.34 -1.92 8.19
CA ALA A 185 -3.05 -3.16 7.86
C ALA A 185 -2.20 -4.08 6.95
N LEU A 186 -1.55 -3.49 5.95
CA LEU A 186 -0.66 -4.21 5.02
C LEU A 186 0.60 -4.72 5.73
N ASP A 187 1.22 -3.90 6.59
CA ASP A 187 2.40 -4.30 7.37
C ASP A 187 2.08 -5.48 8.30
N LEU A 188 0.92 -5.47 8.99
CA LEU A 188 0.48 -6.59 9.83
C LEU A 188 0.21 -7.85 9.03
N LEU A 189 -0.38 -7.72 7.85
CA LEU A 189 -0.62 -8.86 6.97
C LEU A 189 0.68 -9.45 6.43
N ALA A 190 1.63 -8.62 5.99
CA ALA A 190 2.94 -9.06 5.55
C ALA A 190 3.68 -9.79 6.68
N LEU A 191 3.63 -9.26 7.90
CA LEU A 191 4.21 -9.90 9.09
C LEU A 191 3.64 -11.31 9.32
N LEU A 192 2.30 -11.47 9.25
CA LEU A 192 1.67 -12.78 9.40
C LEU A 192 2.11 -13.75 8.30
N ILE A 193 2.23 -13.27 7.05
CA ILE A 193 2.66 -14.10 5.92
C ILE A 193 4.11 -14.56 6.11
N ASP A 194 4.99 -13.66 6.52
CA ASP A 194 6.41 -13.98 6.77
C ASP A 194 6.58 -14.93 7.96
N GLU A 195 5.81 -14.73 9.04
CA GLU A 195 5.78 -15.65 10.19
C GLU A 195 5.43 -17.07 9.77
N ARG A 196 4.33 -17.23 9.04
CA ARG A 196 3.82 -18.54 8.64
C ARG A 196 4.68 -19.17 7.55
N GLY A 197 5.41 -18.36 6.77
CA GLY A 197 6.48 -18.80 5.89
C GLY A 197 7.77 -19.21 6.62
N GLY A 198 7.82 -19.16 7.95
CA GLY A 198 8.98 -19.54 8.76
C GLY A 198 10.13 -18.53 8.71
N ARG A 199 9.87 -17.30 8.24
CA ARG A 199 10.90 -16.29 7.98
C ARG A 199 11.21 -15.41 9.19
N LEU A 200 10.33 -15.40 10.19
CA LEU A 200 10.63 -14.82 11.49
C LEU A 200 11.66 -15.64 12.29
N SER A 201 11.95 -16.88 11.87
CA SER A 201 13.06 -17.69 12.38
C SER A 201 14.41 -17.37 11.68
N GLY A 202 14.42 -16.40 10.76
CA GLY A 202 15.61 -15.85 10.10
C GLY A 202 15.75 -14.34 10.36
N PRO A 203 16.84 -13.68 9.87
CA PRO A 203 16.98 -12.24 10.03
C PRO A 203 15.78 -11.51 9.38
N PRO A 204 15.21 -10.49 10.05
CA PRO A 204 13.87 -9.96 9.76
C PRO A 204 13.72 -9.50 8.31
N SER A 205 12.71 -10.02 7.62
CA SER A 205 12.27 -9.55 6.30
C SER A 205 11.00 -8.70 6.40
N THR A 206 10.96 -7.66 7.23
CA THR A 206 10.09 -6.50 6.91
C THR A 206 10.56 -5.98 5.57
N THR A 207 9.71 -5.88 4.55
CA THR A 207 10.20 -5.59 3.18
C THR A 207 11.06 -4.34 3.20
N THR A 208 12.37 -4.55 3.00
CA THR A 208 13.36 -3.48 3.02
C THR A 208 12.95 -2.38 2.05
N ALA A 209 12.37 -2.73 0.90
CA ALA A 209 11.90 -1.81 -0.11
C ALA A 209 10.79 -0.86 0.38
N ALA A 210 9.73 -1.36 1.02
CA ALA A 210 8.63 -0.52 1.51
C ALA A 210 9.10 0.41 2.65
N THR A 211 9.93 -0.10 3.55
CA THR A 211 10.56 0.69 4.62
C THR A 211 11.46 1.76 4.05
N LEU A 212 12.26 1.43 3.04
CA LEU A 212 13.13 2.36 2.35
C LEU A 212 12.36 3.47 1.65
N VAL A 213 11.22 3.17 1.00
CA VAL A 213 10.34 4.19 0.40
C VAL A 213 9.84 5.17 1.46
N ARG A 214 9.33 4.67 2.59
CA ARG A 214 8.85 5.53 3.70
C ARG A 214 9.96 6.41 4.28
N VAL A 215 11.16 5.85 4.45
CA VAL A 215 12.32 6.58 4.95
C VAL A 215 12.78 7.65 3.95
N LYS A 216 12.86 7.31 2.65
CA LYS A 216 13.22 8.27 1.60
C LYS A 216 12.21 9.41 1.53
N ASP A 217 10.91 9.14 1.60
CA ASP A 217 9.87 10.17 1.63
C ASP A 217 9.98 11.10 2.85
N HIS A 218 10.19 10.53 4.04
CA HIS A 218 10.44 11.34 5.25
C HIS A 218 11.67 12.25 5.10
N ILE A 219 12.78 11.72 4.58
CA ILE A 219 13.98 12.52 4.34
C ILE A 219 13.69 13.65 3.34
N MET A 220 12.98 13.38 2.24
CA MET A 220 12.68 14.39 1.22
C MET A 220 11.81 15.52 1.77
N ARG A 221 10.87 15.23 2.66
CA ARG A 221 10.02 16.23 3.33
C ARG A 221 10.78 17.08 4.34
N ASN A 222 11.86 16.56 4.92
CA ASN A 222 12.64 17.21 5.98
C ASN A 222 14.03 17.65 5.52
N LEU A 223 14.28 17.70 4.21
CA LEU A 223 15.63 17.85 3.65
C LEU A 223 16.35 19.14 4.10
N GLY A 224 15.58 20.20 4.36
CA GLY A 224 16.08 21.51 4.79
C GLY A 224 16.48 21.58 6.27
N ASP A 225 16.10 20.60 7.09
CA ASP A 225 16.46 20.55 8.51
C ASP A 225 17.96 20.21 8.68
N PRO A 226 18.80 21.12 9.22
CA PRO A 226 20.22 20.85 9.41
C PRO A 226 20.50 19.68 10.36
N ASP A 227 19.57 19.36 11.28
CA ASP A 227 19.71 18.29 12.27
C ASP A 227 19.18 16.92 11.79
N LEU A 228 18.71 16.85 10.53
CA LEU A 228 18.34 15.59 9.89
C LEU A 228 19.55 14.65 9.81
N SER A 229 19.51 13.58 10.62
CA SER A 229 20.61 12.64 10.80
C SER A 229 20.10 11.20 10.82
N PRO A 230 20.96 10.18 10.61
CA PRO A 230 20.55 8.79 10.71
C PRO A 230 19.87 8.46 12.05
N ARG A 231 20.29 9.10 13.14
CA ARG A 231 19.69 8.92 14.47
C ARG A 231 18.26 9.47 14.54
N THR A 232 18.03 10.68 14.04
CA THR A 232 16.68 11.29 14.08
C THR A 232 15.72 10.57 13.14
N ILE A 233 16.19 10.14 11.96
CA ILE A 233 15.42 9.35 11.01
C ILE A 233 15.03 7.98 11.62
N ALA A 234 16.00 7.28 12.19
CA ALA A 234 15.77 5.96 12.79
C ALA A 234 14.75 6.03 13.94
N ALA A 235 14.82 7.09 14.76
CA ALA A 235 13.87 7.32 15.85
C ALA A 235 12.42 7.51 15.36
N VAL A 236 12.21 8.32 14.32
CA VAL A 236 10.88 8.57 13.74
C VAL A 236 10.25 7.29 13.15
N HIS A 237 11.08 6.42 12.58
CA HIS A 237 10.62 5.16 11.99
C HIS A 237 10.72 3.96 12.95
N PHE A 238 10.93 4.20 14.25
CA PHE A 238 11.01 3.18 15.30
C PHE A 238 11.96 2.02 14.97
N MET A 239 13.11 2.33 14.37
CA MET A 239 14.13 1.34 13.99
C MET A 239 15.50 1.66 14.58
N SER A 240 16.38 0.66 14.63
CA SER A 240 17.77 0.91 15.00
C SER A 240 18.53 1.62 13.87
N VAL A 241 19.50 2.46 14.22
CA VAL A 241 20.41 3.10 13.25
C VAL A 241 21.16 2.05 12.42
N ARG A 242 21.52 0.92 13.05
CA ARG A 242 22.15 -0.22 12.37
C ARG A 242 21.25 -0.79 11.26
N TYR A 243 19.96 -0.95 11.54
CA TYR A 243 19.00 -1.42 10.54
C TYR A 243 18.80 -0.40 9.42
N LEU A 244 18.72 0.89 9.76
CA LEU A 244 18.65 1.98 8.79
C LEU A 244 19.85 1.99 7.82
N HIS A 245 21.06 1.72 8.29
CA HIS A 245 22.22 1.56 7.41
C HIS A 245 22.10 0.33 6.52
N LYS A 246 21.72 -0.82 7.09
CA LYS A 246 21.53 -2.08 6.36
C LYS A 246 20.52 -1.96 5.21
N ILE A 247 19.45 -1.17 5.38
CA ILE A 247 18.46 -0.98 4.31
C ILE A 247 18.99 -0.07 3.18
N PHE A 248 19.88 0.88 3.48
CA PHE A 248 20.52 1.74 2.47
C PHE A 248 21.70 1.07 1.75
N GLU A 249 22.33 0.06 2.36
CA GLU A 249 23.38 -0.75 1.70
C GLU A 249 22.86 -1.42 0.42
N GLN A 250 21.58 -1.81 0.38
CA GLN A 250 20.94 -2.38 -0.81
C GLN A 250 20.88 -1.40 -2.00
N GLU A 251 20.96 -0.09 -1.75
CA GLU A 251 21.01 0.96 -2.76
C GLU A 251 22.45 1.35 -3.16
N GLY A 252 23.45 0.68 -2.58
CA GLY A 252 24.86 1.00 -2.81
C GLY A 252 25.28 2.36 -2.25
N THR A 253 24.56 2.90 -1.24
CA THR A 253 24.89 4.20 -0.65
C THR A 253 24.70 4.23 0.87
N THR A 254 25.19 5.28 1.50
CA THR A 254 24.93 5.53 2.94
C THR A 254 23.78 6.50 3.09
N VAL A 255 23.06 6.43 4.22
CA VAL A 255 21.96 7.37 4.55
C VAL A 255 22.42 8.83 4.42
N ALA A 256 23.57 9.17 5.02
CA ALA A 256 24.14 10.51 4.96
C ALA A 256 24.59 10.90 3.55
N GLY A 257 25.13 9.94 2.78
CA GLY A 257 25.48 10.14 1.37
C GLY A 257 24.26 10.45 0.52
N TRP A 258 23.16 9.72 0.72
CA TRP A 258 21.90 9.93 0.01
C TRP A 258 21.27 11.29 0.35
N ILE A 259 21.20 11.67 1.64
CA ILE A 259 20.74 12.99 2.07
C ILE A 259 21.56 14.10 1.40
N ARG A 260 22.90 13.97 1.41
CA ARG A 260 23.80 14.94 0.79
C ARG A 260 23.55 15.07 -0.70
N ALA A 261 23.40 13.96 -1.42
CA ALA A 261 23.12 13.96 -2.85
C ALA A 261 21.79 14.66 -3.17
N GLN A 262 20.73 14.37 -2.41
CA GLN A 262 19.43 15.04 -2.58
C GLN A 262 19.52 16.55 -2.29
N ARG A 263 20.26 16.96 -1.25
CA ARG A 263 20.47 18.39 -0.94
C ARG A 263 21.22 19.11 -2.05
N LEU A 264 22.29 18.49 -2.57
CA LEU A 264 23.05 19.03 -3.70
C LEU A 264 22.19 19.19 -4.94
N GLU A 265 21.34 18.20 -5.24
CA GLU A 265 20.45 18.23 -6.41
C GLU A 265 19.38 19.33 -6.30
N ARG A 266 18.82 19.53 -5.10
CA ARG A 266 17.88 20.64 -4.86
C ARG A 266 18.57 22.00 -4.97
N CYS A 267 19.78 22.15 -4.44
CA CYS A 267 20.59 23.35 -4.64
C CYS A 267 20.88 23.59 -6.12
N ARG A 268 21.27 22.55 -6.88
CA ARG A 268 21.56 22.63 -8.32
C ARG A 268 20.37 23.18 -9.09
N ARG A 269 19.17 22.65 -8.82
CA ARG A 269 17.92 23.11 -9.43
C ARG A 269 17.61 24.56 -9.06
N ASP A 270 17.71 24.91 -7.77
CA ASP A 270 17.40 26.27 -7.31
C ASP A 270 18.41 27.30 -7.83
N LEU A 271 19.67 26.92 -8.07
CA LEU A 271 20.70 27.76 -8.68
C LEU A 271 20.46 28.04 -10.17
N LEU A 272 19.65 27.23 -10.86
CA LEU A 272 19.23 27.48 -12.25
C LEU A 272 18.03 28.43 -12.33
N HIS A 273 17.42 28.79 -11.21
CA HIS A 273 16.26 29.68 -11.19
C HIS A 273 16.68 31.14 -11.47
N PRO A 274 15.93 31.94 -12.26
CA PRO A 274 16.32 33.31 -12.60
C PRO A 274 16.59 34.23 -11.40
N ARG A 275 15.86 34.02 -10.28
CA ARG A 275 16.02 34.77 -9.02
C ARG A 275 17.17 34.28 -8.12
N ALA A 276 17.96 33.29 -8.56
CA ALA A 276 19.03 32.72 -7.75
C ALA A 276 20.17 33.71 -7.49
N LEU A 277 20.40 34.67 -8.40
CA LEU A 277 21.37 35.77 -8.21
C LEU A 277 21.02 36.65 -7.01
N GLU A 278 19.76 37.05 -6.89
CA GLU A 278 19.25 37.89 -5.80
C GLU A 278 19.25 37.12 -4.47
N THR A 279 18.89 35.84 -4.53
CA THR A 279 18.84 34.96 -3.34
C THR A 279 20.24 34.69 -2.79
N GLY A 280 21.21 34.47 -3.68
CA GLY A 280 22.59 34.18 -3.34
C GLY A 280 22.83 32.71 -2.96
N VAL A 281 24.01 32.21 -3.35
CA VAL A 281 24.43 30.81 -3.17
C VAL A 281 24.34 30.34 -1.72
N ALA A 282 24.76 31.18 -0.76
CA ALA A 282 24.77 30.80 0.66
C ALA A 282 23.36 30.65 1.24
N VAL A 283 22.37 31.42 0.76
CA VAL A 283 20.98 31.32 1.21
C VAL A 283 20.34 30.05 0.67
N ILE A 284 20.58 29.74 -0.62
CA ILE A 284 20.11 28.49 -1.24
C ILE A 284 20.70 27.28 -0.51
N ALA A 285 22.00 27.31 -0.21
CA ALA A 285 22.66 26.23 0.54
C ALA A 285 22.03 26.03 1.93
N ARG A 286 21.79 27.11 2.68
CA ARG A 286 21.16 27.05 4.01
C ARG A 286 19.73 26.51 3.95
N ARG A 287 18.94 26.91 2.94
CA ARG A 287 17.55 26.41 2.75
C ARG A 287 17.50 24.88 2.67
N TRP A 288 18.51 24.26 2.08
CA TRP A 288 18.61 22.82 1.93
C TRP A 288 19.50 22.17 3.00
N GLY A 289 19.70 22.81 4.15
CA GLY A 289 20.34 22.21 5.32
C GLY A 289 21.87 22.18 5.30
N PHE A 290 22.55 22.95 4.45
CA PHE A 290 24.00 23.15 4.56
C PHE A 290 24.32 24.26 5.57
N VAL A 291 25.00 23.89 6.65
CA VAL A 291 25.43 24.82 7.70
C VAL A 291 26.72 25.59 7.37
N SER A 292 27.56 25.07 6.46
CA SER A 292 28.84 25.67 6.08
C SER A 292 28.95 25.87 4.58
N ALA A 293 29.14 27.13 4.16
CA ALA A 293 29.32 27.49 2.75
C ALA A 293 30.59 26.87 2.14
N ALA A 294 31.68 26.78 2.92
CA ALA A 294 32.93 26.17 2.46
C ALA A 294 32.77 24.65 2.23
N HIS A 295 32.03 23.97 3.12
CA HIS A 295 31.73 22.55 2.96
C HIS A 295 30.79 22.30 1.77
N PHE A 296 29.76 23.13 1.62
CA PHE A 296 28.85 23.08 0.48
C PHE A 296 29.59 23.26 -0.86
N SER A 297 30.42 24.31 -1.00
CA SER A 297 31.13 24.58 -2.26
C SER A 297 32.08 23.45 -2.68
N ARG A 298 32.74 22.80 -1.71
CA ARG A 298 33.55 21.60 -1.99
C ARG A 298 32.68 20.44 -2.45
N ALA A 299 31.67 20.08 -1.68
CA ALA A 299 30.78 18.95 -2.01
C ALA A 299 30.06 19.13 -3.36
N PHE A 300 29.68 20.37 -3.71
CA PHE A 300 29.03 20.67 -4.98
C PHE A 300 30.01 20.53 -6.16
N ARG A 301 31.24 21.02 -6.02
CA ARG A 301 32.27 20.84 -7.05
C ARG A 301 32.66 19.38 -7.22
N ASP A 302 32.77 18.63 -6.12
CA ASP A 302 33.09 17.21 -6.19
C ASP A 302 31.99 16.41 -6.91
N ALA A 303 30.72 16.83 -6.78
CA ALA A 303 29.58 16.18 -7.43
C ALA A 303 29.36 16.61 -8.90
N TYR A 304 29.64 17.86 -9.24
CA TYR A 304 29.24 18.45 -10.54
C TYR A 304 30.39 19.05 -11.35
N GLY A 305 31.63 18.97 -10.88
CA GLY A 305 32.84 19.47 -11.56
C GLY A 305 33.03 20.99 -11.52
N MET A 306 32.04 21.76 -11.06
CA MET A 306 32.06 23.21 -11.00
C MET A 306 31.64 23.73 -9.63
N THR A 307 32.09 24.93 -9.27
CA THR A 307 31.61 25.59 -8.05
C THR A 307 30.15 26.05 -8.21
N PRO A 308 29.39 26.21 -7.11
CA PRO A 308 28.01 26.70 -7.17
C PRO A 308 27.87 28.07 -7.85
N ARG A 309 28.90 28.93 -7.74
CA ARG A 309 28.91 30.27 -8.34
C ARG A 309 29.14 30.19 -9.84
N GLU A 310 30.05 29.33 -10.29
CA GLU A 310 30.24 29.05 -11.72
C GLU A 310 28.96 28.46 -12.32
N TRP A 311 28.33 27.51 -11.64
CA TRP A 311 27.06 26.91 -12.07
C TRP A 311 25.95 27.95 -12.26
N LEU A 312 25.81 28.88 -11.30
CA LEU A 312 24.86 30.00 -11.36
C LEU A 312 25.12 30.90 -12.60
N VAL A 313 26.38 31.26 -12.86
CA VAL A 313 26.75 32.10 -14.02
C VAL A 313 26.56 31.36 -15.35
N HIS A 314 26.85 30.06 -15.38
CA HIS A 314 26.72 29.24 -16.58
C HIS A 314 25.26 29.02 -16.98
N GLY A 315 24.38 28.72 -16.02
CA GLY A 315 22.94 28.54 -16.27
C GLY A 315 22.26 29.81 -16.79
N LEU A 316 22.75 30.98 -16.40
CA LEU A 316 22.28 32.27 -16.92
C LEU A 316 22.75 32.54 -18.35
N SER A 317 23.95 32.08 -18.71
CA SER A 317 24.49 32.22 -20.07
C SER A 317 23.70 31.38 -21.08
N ASP A 318 23.23 30.19 -20.69
CA ASP A 318 22.33 29.36 -21.51
C ASP A 318 20.90 29.92 -21.58
N ALA A 319 20.37 30.47 -20.49
CA ALA A 319 19.05 31.11 -20.48
C ALA A 319 19.01 32.46 -21.24
N ARG A 320 20.17 33.08 -21.49
CA ARG A 320 20.32 34.36 -22.21
C ARG A 320 20.63 34.21 -23.70
N ARG A 321 20.63 33.02 -24.30
CA ARG A 321 20.63 32.87 -25.77
C ARG A 321 19.18 32.98 -26.27
N PRO A 322 18.72 34.12 -26.82
CA PRO A 322 17.53 34.11 -27.64
C PRO A 322 17.89 33.36 -28.93
N GLY A 323 16.95 32.60 -29.50
CA GLY A 323 17.15 32.00 -30.81
C GLY A 323 17.52 33.07 -31.84
N THR A 324 18.78 33.09 -32.26
CA THR A 324 19.22 33.75 -33.49
C THR A 324 19.28 32.70 -34.59
N ASP A 325 18.72 33.11 -35.72
CA ASP A 325 18.75 32.54 -37.07
C ASP A 325 17.82 31.38 -37.42
N MET A 326 16.62 31.76 -37.87
CA MET A 326 16.13 31.28 -39.15
C MET A 326 15.57 32.46 -39.96
N ALA A 327 16.46 33.10 -40.72
CA ALA A 327 16.13 33.91 -41.88
C ALA A 327 17.22 33.74 -42.95
N ALA A 328 17.00 32.77 -43.85
CA ALA A 328 17.37 32.81 -45.26
C ALA A 328 16.64 31.65 -45.96
#